data_AF-B2GLK2-F1
#
_entry.id   AF-B2GLK2-F1
#
_cell.length_a   1.000
_cell.length_b   1.000
_cell.length_c   1.000
_cell.angle_alpha   90.00
_cell.angle_beta   90.00
_cell.angle_gamma   90.00
#
_symmetry.space_group_name_H-M   'P 1'
#
loop_
_entity.id
_entity.type
_entity.pdbx_description
1 polymer ?
#
loop_
_entity_poly.entity_id
_entity_poly.type
_entity_poly.pdbx_seq_one_letter_code
_entity_poly.pdbx_strand_id
1 'polypeptide(L)'
;MTEAVSFVPWCTRGAGALVEFPEHMDVTELIGVGAAPGSGLTLREVVCVVDAAHLIADLHRTDYVIHPASHPAHWRHTARALLTVMGIEFASTVVLVNWEPLNTPELSSVMGLVNHLSPRARLRLHHGTRTRGCTRHPPPTPGTTSPRSARGGSPCSTGSTIPGSRIPT
;
A
#
# COMPACT_ATOMS: atom_id res chain seq x y z
N MET A 1 -10.44 19.71 7.62
CA MET A 1 -10.35 19.25 6.22
C MET A 1 -9.15 19.82 5.46
N THR A 2 -8.74 21.06 5.72
CA THR A 2 -7.60 21.77 5.06
C THR A 2 -6.23 21.10 5.26
N GLU A 3 -6.07 20.28 6.29
CA GLU A 3 -4.77 19.73 6.69
C GLU A 3 -4.24 18.65 5.74
N ALA A 4 -5.10 17.79 5.16
CA ALA A 4 -4.67 16.76 4.20
C ALA A 4 -4.14 17.37 2.88
N VAL A 5 -4.71 18.50 2.45
CA VAL A 5 -4.28 19.25 1.26
C VAL A 5 -2.96 19.99 1.51
N SER A 6 -2.57 20.21 2.77
CA SER A 6 -1.34 20.92 3.13
C SER A 6 -0.04 20.16 2.81
N PHE A 7 -0.11 18.84 2.57
CA PHE A 7 1.04 18.01 2.22
C PHE A 7 1.36 17.99 0.71
N VAL A 8 0.48 18.54 -0.11
CA VAL A 8 0.61 18.62 -1.59
C VAL A 8 1.90 19.33 -2.06
N PRO A 9 2.44 20.38 -1.40
CA PRO A 9 3.66 21.06 -1.87
C PRO A 9 4.93 20.20 -1.79
N TRP A 10 4.92 19.12 -1.02
CA TRP A 10 6.10 18.28 -0.74
C TRP A 10 6.18 17.06 -1.67
N CYS A 11 5.15 16.86 -2.50
CA CYS A 11 5.14 15.82 -3.52
C CYS A 11 5.98 16.30 -4.71
N THR A 12 7.18 15.74 -4.86
CA THR A 12 8.05 15.96 -6.00
C THR A 12 7.26 15.67 -7.28
N ARG A 13 7.04 16.72 -8.09
CA ARG A 13 6.31 16.70 -9.37
C ARG A 13 6.79 15.52 -10.23
N GLY A 14 6.05 14.41 -10.19
CA GLY A 14 6.35 13.20 -10.97
C GLY A 14 5.93 11.90 -10.29
N ALA A 15 6.07 11.78 -8.96
CA ALA A 15 5.83 10.51 -8.25
C ALA A 15 4.39 10.31 -7.76
N GLY A 16 3.57 11.37 -7.73
CA GLY A 16 2.25 11.34 -7.11
C GLY A 16 2.30 11.48 -5.58
N ALA A 17 1.14 11.44 -4.93
CA ALA A 17 1.00 11.53 -3.48
C ALA A 17 0.20 10.32 -2.97
N LEU A 18 0.67 9.67 -1.91
CA LEU A 18 -0.14 8.74 -1.13
C LEU A 18 -0.58 9.47 0.12
N VAL A 19 -1.88 9.48 0.39
CA VAL A 19 -2.44 10.07 1.58
C VAL A 19 -3.18 8.98 2.33
N GLU A 20 -2.78 8.77 3.58
CA GLU A 20 -3.53 7.95 4.51
C GLU A 20 -4.61 8.81 5.14
N PHE A 21 -5.83 8.30 5.19
CA PHE A 21 -6.97 9.01 5.77
C PHE A 21 -7.41 8.29 7.03
N PRO A 22 -7.85 9.03 8.06
CA PRO A 22 -8.37 8.42 9.27
C PRO A 22 -9.57 7.50 8.98
N GLU A 23 -9.71 6.42 9.76
CA GLU A 23 -10.81 5.44 9.64
C GLU A 23 -12.23 6.02 9.75
N HIS A 24 -12.33 7.28 10.18
CA HIS A 24 -13.56 8.03 10.38
C HIS A 24 -13.81 9.09 9.29
N MET A 25 -13.08 9.08 8.18
CA MET A 25 -13.30 10.05 7.11
C MET A 25 -14.29 9.50 6.06
N ASP A 26 -15.21 10.34 5.61
CA ASP A 26 -16.14 9.98 4.52
C ASP A 26 -15.38 9.98 3.19
N VAL A 27 -15.21 8.80 2.59
CA VAL A 27 -14.46 8.62 1.34
C VAL A 27 -15.09 9.43 0.19
N THR A 28 -16.40 9.65 0.21
CA THR A 28 -17.09 10.45 -0.82
C THR A 28 -16.70 11.92 -0.75
N GLU A 29 -16.51 12.46 0.46
CA GLU A 29 -16.06 13.82 0.70
C GLU A 29 -14.63 14.01 0.16
N LEU A 30 -13.77 13.02 0.40
CA LEU A 30 -12.41 13.00 -0.11
C LEU A 30 -12.36 12.97 -1.64
N ILE A 31 -13.12 12.06 -2.27
CA ILE A 31 -13.23 11.99 -3.73
C ILE A 31 -13.72 13.33 -4.27
N GLY A 32 -14.69 13.96 -3.59
CA GLY A 32 -15.19 15.30 -3.92
C GLY A 32 -14.09 16.36 -3.90
N VAL A 33 -13.24 16.41 -2.87
CA VAL A 33 -12.11 17.35 -2.79
C VAL A 33 -11.09 17.10 -3.89
N GLY A 34 -10.75 15.83 -4.16
CA GLY A 34 -9.81 15.46 -5.21
C GLY A 34 -10.32 15.78 -6.63
N ALA A 35 -11.63 15.66 -6.85
CA ALA A 35 -12.29 15.92 -8.13
C ALA A 35 -12.73 17.39 -8.32
N ALA A 36 -12.61 18.23 -7.29
CA ALA A 36 -13.05 19.62 -7.34
C ALA A 36 -12.30 20.41 -8.44
N PRO A 37 -13.01 21.19 -9.28
CA PRO A 37 -12.38 22.06 -10.27
C PRO A 37 -11.38 23.00 -9.61
N GLY A 38 -10.13 23.02 -10.10
CA GLY A 38 -9.08 23.89 -9.57
C GLY A 38 -8.27 23.33 -8.39
N SER A 39 -8.50 22.08 -7.97
CA SER A 39 -7.69 21.42 -6.93
C SER A 39 -6.21 21.24 -7.32
N GLY A 40 -5.92 21.21 -8.63
CA GLY A 40 -4.59 20.88 -9.15
C GLY A 40 -4.18 19.42 -8.93
N LEU A 41 -5.10 18.59 -8.42
CA LEU A 41 -4.90 17.18 -8.14
C LEU A 41 -5.73 16.32 -9.10
N THR A 42 -5.26 15.11 -9.37
CA THR A 42 -6.04 14.10 -10.08
C THR A 42 -6.03 12.84 -9.24
N LEU A 43 -7.18 12.49 -8.67
CA LEU A 43 -7.34 11.24 -7.94
C LEU A 43 -7.11 10.08 -8.92
N ARG A 44 -6.09 9.27 -8.66
CA ARG A 44 -5.74 8.13 -9.53
C ARG A 44 -6.34 6.82 -9.07
N GLU A 45 -6.33 6.57 -7.77
CA GLU A 45 -6.71 5.29 -7.20
C GLU A 45 -7.15 5.49 -5.74
N VAL A 46 -8.14 4.71 -5.32
CA VAL A 46 -8.48 4.52 -3.91
C VAL A 46 -8.08 3.10 -3.53
N VAL A 47 -7.17 2.96 -2.57
CA VAL A 47 -6.71 1.67 -2.08
C VAL A 47 -7.31 1.45 -0.70
N CYS A 48 -8.07 0.36 -0.54
CA CYS A 48 -8.61 -0.05 0.75
C CYS A 48 -7.85 -1.28 1.24
N VAL A 49 -7.26 -1.18 2.44
CA VAL A 49 -6.60 -2.30 3.10
C VAL A 49 -7.59 -2.86 4.11
N VAL A 50 -7.87 -4.16 4.02
CA VAL A 50 -8.89 -4.83 4.83
C VAL A 50 -8.24 -5.98 5.58
N ASP A 51 -8.41 -5.99 6.90
CA ASP A 51 -8.09 -7.14 7.73
C ASP A 51 -9.12 -8.24 7.49
N ALA A 52 -8.71 -9.30 6.80
CA ALA A 52 -9.60 -10.39 6.42
C ALA A 52 -10.15 -11.15 7.64
N ALA A 53 -9.35 -11.30 8.70
CA ALA A 53 -9.77 -12.03 9.89
C ALA A 53 -10.85 -11.29 10.69
N HIS A 54 -10.85 -9.95 10.61
CA HIS A 54 -11.77 -9.11 11.38
C HIS A 54 -12.92 -8.53 10.55
N LEU A 55 -12.88 -8.61 9.20
CA LEU A 55 -13.88 -7.97 8.34
C LEU A 55 -15.33 -8.29 8.73
N ILE A 56 -15.66 -9.58 8.91
CA ILE A 56 -17.04 -9.98 9.26
C ILE A 56 -17.43 -9.45 10.63
N ALA A 57 -16.51 -9.51 11.60
CA ALA A 57 -16.75 -8.97 12.94
C ALA A 57 -16.96 -7.45 12.89
N ASP A 58 -16.16 -6.72 12.09
CA ASP A 58 -16.27 -5.27 11.92
C ASP A 58 -17.58 -4.85 11.26
N LEU A 59 -18.15 -5.68 10.37
CA LEU A 59 -19.46 -5.42 9.76
C LEU A 59 -20.63 -5.71 10.71
N HIS A 60 -20.44 -6.60 11.69
CA HIS A 60 -21.44 -6.86 12.73
C HIS A 60 -21.40 -5.83 13.88
N ARG A 61 -20.43 -4.91 13.88
CA ARG A 61 -20.34 -3.87 14.90
C ARG A 61 -21.51 -2.89 14.81
N THR A 62 -22.05 -2.56 15.98
CA THR A 62 -23.17 -1.63 16.14
C THR A 62 -22.73 -0.28 16.72
N ASP A 63 -21.43 -0.06 16.90
CA ASP A 63 -20.93 1.22 17.38
C ASP A 63 -20.93 2.30 16.28
N TYR A 64 -21.02 3.54 16.74
CA TYR A 64 -21.06 4.72 15.90
C TYR A 64 -19.79 5.52 16.08
N VAL A 65 -19.29 6.04 14.96
CA VAL A 65 -18.27 7.05 14.90
C VAL A 65 -18.96 8.41 14.83
N ILE A 66 -18.47 9.37 15.61
CA ILE A 66 -19.06 10.70 15.73
C ILE A 66 -18.20 11.67 14.93
N HIS A 67 -18.82 12.38 13.98
CA HIS A 67 -18.16 13.38 13.16
C HIS A 67 -18.75 14.76 13.43
N PRO A 68 -17.94 15.83 13.37
CA PRO A 68 -18.47 17.17 13.27
C PRO A 68 -19.29 17.26 11.97
N ALA A 69 -20.58 17.56 12.06
CA ALA A 69 -21.37 17.79 10.87
C ALA A 69 -20.96 19.13 10.23
N SER A 70 -21.37 19.36 8.98
CA SER A 70 -21.17 20.64 8.28
C SER A 70 -21.78 21.85 9.01
N HIS A 71 -22.62 21.61 10.02
CA HIS A 71 -23.11 22.62 10.96
C HIS A 71 -22.47 22.41 12.35
N PRO A 72 -21.87 23.45 12.96
CA PRO A 72 -21.12 23.33 14.22
C PRO A 72 -21.97 22.96 15.45
N ALA A 73 -23.30 22.92 15.33
CA ALA A 73 -24.23 22.51 16.38
C ALA A 73 -24.71 21.05 16.26
N HIS A 74 -24.27 20.31 15.23
CA HIS A 74 -24.74 18.95 14.97
C HIS A 74 -23.57 17.97 14.86
N TRP A 75 -23.73 16.83 15.53
CA TRP A 75 -22.84 15.70 15.42
C TRP A 75 -23.48 14.66 14.50
N ARG A 76 -22.74 14.20 13.50
CA ARG A 76 -23.18 13.11 12.63
C ARG A 76 -22.71 11.80 13.25
N HIS A 77 -23.64 10.90 13.54
CA HIS A 77 -23.34 9.54 13.97
C HIS A 77 -23.37 8.63 12.75
N THR A 78 -22.23 8.03 12.42
CA THR A 78 -22.10 7.06 11.32
C THR A 78 -21.76 5.71 11.91
N ALA A 79 -22.51 4.67 11.55
CA ALA A 79 -22.18 3.31 11.98
C ALA A 79 -20.78 2.93 11.45
N ARG A 80 -19.94 2.33 12.30
CA ARG A 80 -18.59 1.93 11.86
C ARG A 80 -18.64 0.94 10.70
N ALA A 81 -19.59 0.00 10.75
CA ALA A 81 -19.83 -0.93 9.65
C ALA A 81 -20.12 -0.21 8.32
N LEU A 82 -20.84 0.92 8.34
CA LEU A 82 -21.11 1.72 7.14
C LEU A 82 -19.84 2.37 6.59
N LEU A 83 -18.97 2.90 7.45
CA LEU A 83 -17.67 3.45 7.04
C LEU A 83 -16.80 2.37 6.38
N THR A 84 -16.76 1.17 6.95
CA THR A 84 -16.06 0.01 6.37
C THR A 84 -16.61 -0.35 4.99
N VAL A 85 -17.94 -0.44 4.85
CA VAL A 85 -18.58 -0.75 3.57
C VAL A 85 -18.26 0.32 2.52
N MET A 86 -18.38 1.60 2.86
CA MET A 86 -18.06 2.68 1.92
C MET A 86 -16.59 2.63 1.49
N GLY A 87 -15.67 2.37 2.41
CA GLY A 87 -14.25 2.22 2.09
C GLY A 87 -13.99 1.12 1.05
N ILE A 88 -14.69 -0.02 1.18
CA ILE A 88 -14.59 -1.14 0.22
C ILE A 88 -15.26 -0.77 -1.11
N GLU A 89 -16.47 -0.22 -1.07
CA GLU A 89 -17.28 0.12 -2.25
C GLU A 89 -16.54 1.10 -3.18
N PHE A 90 -15.96 2.16 -2.62
CA PHE A 90 -15.25 3.18 -3.39
C PHE A 90 -13.81 2.81 -3.75
N ALA A 91 -13.30 1.66 -3.27
CA ALA A 91 -11.95 1.22 -3.59
C ALA A 91 -11.81 0.82 -5.06
N SER A 92 -10.71 1.25 -5.67
CA SER A 92 -10.26 0.74 -6.97
C SER A 92 -9.44 -0.54 -6.81
N THR A 93 -8.76 -0.68 -5.67
CA THR A 93 -8.01 -1.87 -5.27
C THR A 93 -8.29 -2.19 -3.82
N VAL A 94 -8.63 -3.44 -3.53
CA VAL A 94 -8.79 -3.96 -2.16
C VAL A 94 -7.65 -4.93 -1.87
N VAL A 95 -6.92 -4.66 -0.81
CA VAL A 95 -5.83 -5.51 -0.33
C VAL A 95 -6.27 -6.23 0.94
N LEU A 96 -6.45 -7.54 0.85
CA LEU A 96 -6.71 -8.38 2.02
C LEU A 96 -5.40 -8.71 2.72
N VAL A 97 -5.31 -8.35 4.00
CA VAL A 97 -4.21 -8.70 4.90
C VAL A 97 -4.72 -9.64 5.98
N ASN A 98 -3.80 -10.32 6.69
CA ASN A 98 -4.12 -11.20 7.81
C ASN A 98 -5.17 -12.27 7.46
N TRP A 99 -5.07 -12.84 6.26
CA TRP A 99 -5.99 -13.86 5.77
C TRP A 99 -5.47 -15.27 6.04
N GLU A 100 -4.17 -15.42 6.31
CA GLU A 100 -3.50 -16.69 6.54
C GLU A 100 -4.11 -17.54 7.68
N PRO A 101 -4.65 -16.95 8.77
CA PRO A 101 -5.33 -17.72 9.81
C PRO A 101 -6.70 -18.30 9.38
N LEU A 102 -7.30 -17.77 8.31
CA LEU A 102 -8.62 -18.20 7.84
C LEU A 102 -8.53 -19.54 7.13
N ASN A 103 -9.52 -20.41 7.36
CA ASN A 103 -9.69 -21.59 6.54
C ASN A 103 -10.23 -21.23 5.14
N THR A 104 -10.11 -22.14 4.18
CA THR A 104 -10.56 -21.91 2.79
C THR A 104 -12.01 -21.42 2.67
N PRO A 105 -13.02 -22.01 3.36
CA PRO A 105 -14.39 -21.52 3.24
C PRO A 105 -14.60 -20.12 3.85
N GLU A 106 -13.92 -19.78 4.95
CA GLU A 106 -13.94 -18.43 5.53
C GLU A 106 -13.35 -17.40 4.57
N LEU A 107 -12.17 -17.70 4.01
CA LEU A 107 -11.52 -16.84 3.02
C LEU A 107 -12.40 -16.65 1.79
N SER A 108 -13.01 -17.72 1.28
CA SER A 108 -13.93 -17.64 0.14
C SER A 108 -15.15 -16.76 0.44
N SER A 109 -15.64 -16.80 1.67
CA SER A 109 -16.78 -15.96 2.10
C SER A 109 -16.39 -14.48 2.16
N VAL A 110 -15.23 -14.17 2.74
CA VAL A 110 -14.66 -12.81 2.77
C VAL A 110 -14.44 -12.28 1.36
N MET A 111 -13.82 -13.07 0.48
CA MET A 111 -13.57 -12.66 -0.91
C MET A 111 -14.89 -12.45 -1.67
N GLY A 112 -15.87 -13.33 -1.48
CA GLY A 112 -17.20 -13.22 -2.09
C GLY A 112 -17.92 -11.95 -1.65
N LEU A 113 -17.87 -11.63 -0.36
CA LEU A 113 -18.43 -10.40 0.19
C LEU A 113 -17.76 -9.15 -0.39
N VAL A 114 -16.43 -9.10 -0.41
CA VAL A 114 -15.69 -7.97 -0.98
C VAL A 114 -16.00 -7.79 -2.47
N ASN A 115 -16.06 -8.89 -3.23
CA ASN A 115 -16.44 -8.86 -4.64
C ASN A 115 -17.90 -8.41 -4.86
N HIS A 116 -18.79 -8.69 -3.90
CA HIS A 116 -20.16 -8.20 -3.94
C HIS A 116 -20.25 -6.69 -3.65
N LEU A 117 -19.47 -6.20 -2.69
CA LEU A 117 -19.44 -4.78 -2.32
C LEU A 117 -18.74 -3.91 -3.37
N SER A 118 -17.67 -4.42 -3.98
CA SER A 118 -16.91 -3.68 -4.99
C SER A 118 -16.55 -4.58 -6.17
N PRO A 119 -17.52 -4.85 -7.08
CA PRO A 119 -17.33 -5.76 -8.21
C PRO A 119 -16.33 -5.26 -9.25
N ARG A 120 -15.93 -3.98 -9.16
CA ARG A 120 -14.95 -3.36 -10.05
C ARG A 120 -13.56 -3.27 -9.43
N ALA A 121 -13.42 -3.50 -8.13
CA ALA A 121 -12.14 -3.41 -7.45
C ALA A 121 -11.22 -4.58 -7.81
N ARG A 122 -9.93 -4.30 -7.91
CA ARG A 122 -8.91 -5.36 -7.99
C ARG A 122 -8.67 -5.93 -6.60
N LEU A 123 -9.02 -7.18 -6.39
CA LEU A 123 -8.75 -7.88 -5.13
C LEU A 123 -7.34 -8.47 -5.13
N ARG A 124 -6.55 -8.17 -4.10
CA ARG A 124 -5.21 -8.73 -3.92
C ARG A 124 -5.06 -9.32 -2.52
N LEU A 125 -4.54 -10.54 -2.44
CA LEU A 125 -4.10 -11.12 -1.19
C LEU A 125 -2.66 -10.68 -0.94
N HIS A 126 -2.42 -9.98 0.18
CA HIS A 126 -1.07 -9.66 0.59
C HIS A 126 -0.60 -10.71 1.59
N HIS A 127 0.37 -11.50 1.17
CA HIS A 127 1.15 -12.29 2.11
C HIS A 127 2.10 -11.33 2.82
N GLY A 128 2.08 -11.34 4.15
CA GLY A 128 3.07 -10.60 4.91
C GLY A 128 4.47 -11.07 4.52
N THR A 129 5.18 -10.30 3.69
CA THR A 129 6.63 -10.45 3.63
C THR A 129 7.11 -10.06 5.01
N ARG A 130 7.39 -11.06 5.88
CA ARG A 130 8.27 -10.85 7.02
C ARG A 130 9.56 -10.32 6.40
N THR A 131 9.73 -9.01 6.37
CA THR A 131 11.01 -8.39 6.12
C THR A 131 11.90 -8.92 7.24
N ARG A 132 12.62 -10.02 6.98
CA ARG A 132 13.82 -10.35 7.71
C ARG A 132 14.63 -9.07 7.66
N GLY A 133 14.87 -8.49 8.84
CA GLY A 133 15.33 -7.13 8.98
C GLY A 133 16.40 -6.82 7.96
N CYS A 134 16.27 -5.68 7.30
CA CYS A 134 17.39 -5.04 6.64
C CYS A 134 18.55 -5.12 7.63
N THR A 135 19.56 -5.95 7.34
CA THR A 135 20.81 -5.93 8.07
C THR A 135 21.27 -4.49 7.95
N ARG A 136 21.15 -3.75 9.06
CA ARG A 136 21.72 -2.40 9.14
C ARG A 136 23.16 -2.56 8.71
N HIS A 137 23.49 -2.02 7.55
CA HIS A 137 24.87 -1.82 7.19
C HIS A 137 25.43 -0.91 8.28
N PRO A 138 26.47 -1.32 9.04
CA PRO A 138 27.06 -0.44 10.04
C PRO A 138 27.51 0.85 9.34
N PRO A 139 27.37 2.01 10.01
CA PRO A 139 27.72 3.29 9.42
C PRO A 139 29.20 3.25 8.98
N PRO A 140 29.55 3.84 7.81
CA PRO A 140 30.94 3.95 7.42
C PRO A 140 31.69 4.75 8.48
N THR A 141 32.70 4.12 9.09
CA THR A 141 33.60 4.75 10.05
C THR A 141 34.31 5.94 9.37
N PRO A 142 34.17 7.17 9.89
CA PRO A 142 34.91 8.29 9.36
C PRO A 142 36.36 8.19 9.82
N GLY A 143 37.28 7.75 8.95
CA GLY A 143 38.71 7.84 9.26
C GLY A 143 39.68 6.86 8.59
N THR A 144 39.49 6.47 7.33
CA THR A 144 40.61 5.84 6.60
C THR A 144 40.77 6.45 5.22
N THR A 145 41.45 7.59 5.19
CA THR A 145 42.16 8.10 4.02
C THR A 145 43.18 7.04 3.60
N SER A 146 42.89 6.30 2.54
CA SER A 146 43.90 5.49 1.85
C SER A 146 44.48 6.33 0.70
N PRO A 147 45.79 6.64 0.69
CA PRO A 147 46.39 7.31 -0.43
C PRO A 147 46.61 6.33 -1.58
N ARG A 148 45.96 6.65 -2.68
CA ARG A 148 46.35 6.39 -4.07
C ARG A 148 47.85 6.05 -4.22
N SER A 149 48.16 4.79 -4.51
CA SER A 149 49.45 4.41 -5.10
C SER A 149 49.21 3.78 -6.46
N ALA A 150 49.52 4.56 -7.49
CA ALA A 150 49.64 4.13 -8.86
C ALA A 150 50.96 3.36 -9.04
N ARG A 151 50.87 2.17 -9.63
CA ARG A 151 51.90 1.40 -10.36
C ARG A 151 51.26 0.03 -10.58
N GLY A 152 50.88 -0.40 -11.77
CA GLY A 152 51.67 -0.51 -12.98
C GLY A 152 51.53 -1.98 -13.41
N GLY A 153 51.28 -2.25 -14.70
CA GLY A 153 51.25 -3.62 -15.22
C GLY A 153 50.08 -3.90 -16.16
N SER A 154 50.40 -3.95 -17.45
CA SER A 154 49.56 -4.21 -18.62
C SER A 154 49.07 -5.68 -18.74
N PRO A 155 48.22 -6.01 -19.73
CA PRO A 155 47.32 -7.16 -19.70
C PRO A 155 47.91 -8.44 -20.31
N CYS A 156 47.52 -9.59 -19.78
CA CYS A 156 47.75 -10.90 -20.42
C CYS A 156 46.41 -11.63 -20.60
N SER A 157 46.00 -11.72 -21.86
CA SER A 157 45.10 -12.73 -22.41
C SER A 157 45.70 -14.13 -22.28
N THR A 158 44.89 -15.13 -21.91
CA THR A 158 44.89 -16.47 -22.55
C THR A 158 43.71 -17.29 -22.03
N GLY A 159 42.97 -17.91 -22.97
CA GLY A 159 41.90 -18.86 -22.70
C GLY A 159 42.42 -20.28 -22.44
N SER A 160 41.57 -21.26 -22.82
CA SER A 160 41.68 -22.74 -22.69
C SER A 160 41.20 -23.31 -21.34
N THR A 161 40.46 -24.42 -21.24
CA THR A 161 39.91 -25.42 -22.18
C THR A 161 38.86 -26.24 -21.40
N ILE A 162 37.74 -26.62 -22.02
CA ILE A 162 36.92 -27.78 -21.58
C ILE A 162 37.29 -28.98 -22.48
N PRO A 163 37.63 -30.16 -21.92
CA PRO A 163 37.96 -31.32 -22.73
C PRO A 163 36.71 -32.17 -23.05
N GLY A 164 36.47 -32.35 -24.35
CA GLY A 164 36.35 -33.66 -25.01
C GLY A 164 35.12 -34.54 -24.74
N SER A 165 34.35 -34.82 -25.79
CA SER A 165 34.18 -36.21 -26.23
C SER A 165 33.97 -36.29 -27.74
N ARG A 166 34.69 -37.24 -28.36
CA ARG A 166 34.69 -37.53 -29.79
C ARG A 166 33.54 -38.50 -30.13
N ILE A 167 32.88 -38.25 -31.26
CA ILE A 167 32.69 -39.10 -32.48
C ILE A 167 33.57 -40.39 -32.50
N PRO A 168 33.40 -41.41 -33.38
CA PRO A 168 32.49 -41.64 -34.53
C PRO A 168 31.69 -42.96 -34.39
N THR A 169 30.79 -43.35 -35.30
CA THR A 169 30.92 -43.51 -36.77
C THR A 169 29.57 -43.34 -37.45
#